data_AF-A0A1I0LAR2-F1
#
_entry.id   AF-A0A1I0LAR2-F1
#
_cell.length_a   1.000
_cell.length_b   1.000
_cell.length_c   1.000
_cell.angle_alpha   90.00
_cell.angle_beta   90.00
_cell.angle_gamma   90.00
#
_symmetry.space_group_name_H-M   'P 1'
#
loop_
_entity.id
_entity.type
_entity.pdbx_description
1 polymer ?
#
loop_
_entity_poly.entity_id
_entity_poly.type
_entity_poly.pdbx_seq_one_letter_code
_entity_poly.pdbx_strand_id
1 'polypeptide(L)'
;MSSPLNRSSSWLLALCLGLPGLVGAAELQAPYGANTFPGAIRAYDFDQGGEGVAYHDLDPATGTQTYRPTEGVDIGVRGSGNLEVRGSPGEWLEYTVTVPQTGRYALSLSYSMASGSGGVSLSVDGAAEVPATLVGTGGHGTFKSHTIPTAFEVTAGTHVIRLTFTSSNTYLRQITSAQLPGRALYLSRSGAGTLDGSSWSNAFPVSQLSAVLNQTMVPGDTLYVAGGLYDSSTPFSFSLTTSGTETLPKKVVGVDLGQGLPVFKGRWNPADPGNSNKSYAFLRFTQAHHWDISKLQAESYYYGVRADTASHLVLSQLQLHRVREGLAASNLSNSQFLQSQALRYTKRGIRLIENVSDLRVEDFTADATMGDAAWATEAYPFGVSVENPADATLGSHDVVFNRVTARNNTYTSADAGAYQNGDGFSLERTAYRISFLNSAAFDNTDGGWDDKSQAPYYENCVALRNKRNFRIWNDSAQPATLNNVLGAYARKVDSYSTAGLWSQGYVEVYGSTFYANAQSEIVLENNSTPAARVKLVNTIVSDAGPCGAAASKEGGTALEWVNSVVCDGASGTPVPLQAPSSTWTGSPANAFTPVNPAVTQGYRPSP
;
A
#
# COMPACT_ATOMS: atom_id res chain seq x y z
N MET A 1 -28.92 -41.70 -39.78
CA MET A 1 -30.10 -42.08 -38.99
C MET A 1 -30.35 -41.00 -37.97
N SER A 2 -31.52 -40.41 -38.05
CA SER A 2 -32.01 -39.23 -37.34
C SER A 2 -32.54 -39.59 -35.95
N SER A 3 -32.51 -38.63 -35.03
CA SER A 3 -33.45 -38.56 -33.90
C SER A 3 -33.66 -37.09 -33.49
N PRO A 4 -34.91 -36.63 -33.26
CA PRO A 4 -35.25 -35.23 -33.03
C PRO A 4 -35.68 -34.91 -31.58
N LEU A 5 -35.85 -33.61 -31.34
CA LEU A 5 -36.35 -32.95 -30.13
C LEU A 5 -37.90 -32.92 -30.03
N ASN A 6 -38.40 -32.83 -28.78
CA ASN A 6 -39.18 -31.71 -28.21
C ASN A 6 -40.51 -32.06 -27.49
N ARG A 7 -40.74 -31.33 -26.37
CA ARG A 7 -42.00 -30.83 -25.75
C ARG A 7 -42.39 -31.26 -24.33
N SER A 8 -42.92 -30.22 -23.68
CA SER A 8 -43.29 -29.90 -22.29
C SER A 8 -44.64 -30.46 -21.80
N SER A 9 -44.80 -30.59 -20.47
CA SER A 9 -46.11 -30.72 -19.79
C SER A 9 -46.10 -30.09 -18.39
N SER A 10 -47.04 -29.18 -18.16
CA SER A 10 -47.38 -28.56 -16.87
C SER A 10 -48.37 -29.43 -16.07
N TRP A 11 -48.31 -29.39 -14.74
CA TRP A 11 -49.28 -30.04 -13.85
C TRP A 11 -50.03 -29.00 -13.02
N LEU A 12 -51.35 -29.19 -12.94
CA LEU A 12 -52.29 -28.49 -12.07
C LEU A 12 -53.08 -29.57 -11.30
N LEU A 13 -53.08 -29.50 -9.97
CA LEU A 13 -54.02 -30.24 -9.12
C LEU A 13 -54.47 -29.33 -7.98
N ALA A 14 -55.78 -29.22 -7.78
CA ALA A 14 -56.43 -28.48 -6.72
C ALA A 14 -56.78 -29.40 -5.54
N LEU A 15 -56.78 -28.87 -4.31
CA LEU A 15 -57.47 -29.48 -3.17
C LEU A 15 -57.94 -28.39 -2.18
N CYS A 16 -59.22 -28.50 -1.76
CA CYS A 16 -59.94 -27.61 -0.85
C CYS A 16 -59.58 -27.80 0.64
N LEU A 17 -59.71 -26.74 1.45
CA LEU A 17 -60.53 -26.61 2.68
C LEU A 17 -59.93 -25.63 3.72
N GLY A 18 -60.78 -24.75 4.27
CA GLY A 18 -60.66 -24.23 5.64
C GLY A 18 -60.25 -22.77 5.80
N LEU A 19 -61.21 -21.89 6.12
CA LEU A 19 -60.93 -20.66 6.88
C LEU A 19 -60.78 -21.05 8.36
N PRO A 20 -59.73 -20.56 9.03
CA PRO A 20 -60.01 -19.58 10.08
C PRO A 20 -58.95 -18.45 10.12
N GLY A 21 -59.42 -17.23 10.42
CA GLY A 21 -58.60 -16.16 10.99
C GLY A 21 -57.75 -15.39 10.00
N LEU A 22 -58.21 -14.19 9.65
CA LEU A 22 -57.33 -13.08 9.29
C LEU A 22 -56.42 -12.78 10.51
N VAL A 23 -55.28 -13.45 10.58
CA VAL A 23 -54.10 -12.87 11.21
C VAL A 23 -53.47 -12.04 10.09
N GLY A 24 -53.50 -10.71 10.21
CA GLY A 24 -52.86 -9.83 9.26
C GLY A 24 -51.41 -10.28 9.07
N ALA A 25 -51.00 -10.47 7.82
CA ALA A 25 -49.58 -10.55 7.52
C ALA A 25 -48.96 -9.26 8.07
N ALA A 26 -48.02 -9.37 9.01
CA ALA A 26 -47.24 -8.22 9.42
C ALA A 26 -46.64 -7.62 8.14
N GLU A 27 -47.01 -6.37 7.82
CA GLU A 27 -46.44 -5.72 6.65
C GLU A 27 -44.93 -5.67 6.86
N LEU A 28 -44.17 -6.15 5.88
CA LEU A 28 -42.73 -6.10 5.93
C LEU A 28 -42.29 -4.64 5.75
N GLN A 29 -41.41 -4.17 6.64
CA GLN A 29 -40.82 -2.84 6.53
C GLN A 29 -40.10 -2.67 5.19
N ALA A 30 -40.33 -1.54 4.51
CA ALA A 30 -39.65 -1.20 3.27
C ALA A 30 -39.27 0.29 3.22
N PRO A 31 -38.15 0.66 2.58
CA PRO A 31 -37.76 2.06 2.43
C PRO A 31 -38.84 2.85 1.68
N TYR A 32 -39.22 4.02 2.22
CA TYR A 32 -40.13 4.92 1.49
C TYR A 32 -39.46 5.60 0.29
N GLY A 33 -38.15 5.86 0.39
CA GLY A 33 -37.35 6.48 -0.65
C GLY A 33 -35.88 6.07 -0.57
N ALA A 34 -35.07 6.59 -1.49
CA ALA A 34 -33.64 6.30 -1.57
C ALA A 34 -32.81 7.20 -0.62
N ASN A 35 -33.04 7.05 0.68
CA ASN A 35 -32.29 7.78 1.70
C ASN A 35 -30.83 7.29 1.77
N THR A 36 -29.89 8.20 1.99
CA THR A 36 -28.45 7.88 2.07
C THR A 36 -27.75 8.58 3.22
N PHE A 37 -26.72 7.94 3.77
CA PHE A 37 -25.74 8.55 4.68
C PHE A 37 -24.37 8.58 3.98
N PRO A 38 -23.72 9.76 3.80
CA PRO A 38 -24.20 11.08 4.17
C PRO A 38 -25.36 11.54 3.29
N GLY A 39 -26.16 12.50 3.76
CA GLY A 39 -27.34 12.99 3.05
C GLY A 39 -28.35 13.73 3.93
N ALA A 40 -29.53 13.98 3.37
CA ALA A 40 -30.64 14.58 4.10
C ALA A 40 -31.90 13.72 3.90
N ILE A 41 -32.51 13.32 5.00
CA ILE A 41 -33.74 12.54 5.06
C ILE A 41 -34.86 13.48 5.47
N ARG A 42 -35.95 13.50 4.71
CA ARG A 42 -37.12 14.30 5.07
C ARG A 42 -37.89 13.55 6.15
N ALA A 43 -38.36 14.25 7.17
CA ALA A 43 -39.01 13.62 8.33
C ALA A 43 -40.22 12.76 7.94
N TYR A 44 -40.96 13.18 6.92
CA TYR A 44 -42.14 12.51 6.39
C TYR A 44 -41.81 11.35 5.39
N ASP A 45 -40.53 11.09 5.12
CA ASP A 45 -40.05 9.94 4.33
C ASP A 45 -39.66 8.75 5.23
N PHE A 46 -40.35 8.57 6.37
CA PHE A 46 -40.22 7.36 7.20
C PHE A 46 -40.65 6.12 6.41
N ASP A 47 -40.21 4.94 6.82
CA ASP A 47 -40.41 3.70 6.07
C ASP A 47 -41.91 3.33 5.87
N GLN A 48 -42.14 2.38 4.98
CA GLN A 48 -43.43 1.72 4.77
C GLN A 48 -43.53 0.49 5.67
N GLY A 49 -44.75 0.07 6.04
CA GLY A 49 -45.01 -1.08 6.91
C GLY A 49 -46.04 -0.82 8.01
N GLY A 50 -46.43 0.45 8.19
CA GLY A 50 -47.49 0.85 9.11
C GLY A 50 -47.08 0.88 10.58
N GLU A 51 -48.09 1.09 11.42
CA GLU A 51 -48.01 1.21 12.87
C GLU A 51 -47.41 -0.04 13.53
N GLY A 52 -46.44 0.18 14.43
CA GLY A 52 -45.70 -0.88 15.13
C GLY A 52 -44.60 -1.54 14.30
N VAL A 53 -44.48 -1.20 13.01
CA VAL A 53 -43.43 -1.71 12.11
C VAL A 53 -42.48 -0.59 11.69
N ALA A 54 -42.98 0.44 10.98
CA ALA A 54 -42.16 1.54 10.45
C ALA A 54 -42.24 2.83 11.28
N TYR A 55 -43.28 2.95 12.12
CA TYR A 55 -43.45 4.03 13.09
C TYR A 55 -44.33 3.56 14.26
N HIS A 56 -44.39 4.37 15.31
CA HIS A 56 -45.40 4.28 16.36
C HIS A 56 -45.98 5.66 16.62
N ASP A 57 -47.28 5.81 16.40
CA ASP A 57 -48.05 6.99 16.73
C ASP A 57 -49.08 6.66 17.83
N LEU A 58 -49.26 7.56 18.79
CA LEU A 58 -50.20 7.36 19.90
C LEU A 58 -51.63 7.73 19.50
N ASP A 59 -51.80 8.53 18.45
CA ASP A 59 -53.08 8.93 17.91
C ASP A 59 -53.51 7.95 16.79
N PRO A 60 -54.75 7.43 16.80
CA PRO A 60 -55.22 6.56 15.73
C PRO A 60 -55.24 7.28 14.37
N ALA A 61 -54.83 6.59 13.30
CA ALA A 61 -54.93 7.12 11.94
C ALA A 61 -56.36 7.57 11.62
N THR A 62 -56.55 8.87 11.41
CA THR A 62 -57.87 9.48 11.19
C THR A 62 -58.28 9.49 9.72
N GLY A 63 -57.35 9.24 8.79
CA GLY A 63 -57.60 9.32 7.35
C GLY A 63 -57.76 10.74 6.82
N THR A 64 -57.56 11.78 7.64
CA THR A 64 -57.84 13.18 7.28
C THR A 64 -56.62 13.94 6.77
N GLN A 65 -55.42 13.36 6.85
CA GLN A 65 -54.19 14.01 6.40
C GLN A 65 -54.01 13.95 4.89
N THR A 66 -53.47 15.03 4.31
CA THR A 66 -53.31 15.15 2.84
C THR A 66 -52.13 14.33 2.30
N TYR A 67 -51.09 14.13 3.11
CA TYR A 67 -49.91 13.37 2.73
C TYR A 67 -49.88 12.05 3.51
N ARG A 68 -49.67 10.93 2.80
CA ARG A 68 -49.77 9.58 3.35
C ARG A 68 -51.06 9.37 4.19
N PRO A 69 -52.25 9.50 3.56
CA PRO A 69 -53.54 9.50 4.26
C PRO A 69 -53.88 8.21 4.99
N THR A 70 -53.21 7.10 4.65
CA THR A 70 -53.40 5.79 5.27
C THR A 70 -52.50 5.56 6.48
N GLU A 71 -51.59 6.49 6.79
CA GLU A 71 -50.66 6.37 7.91
C GLU A 71 -51.16 7.18 9.12
N GLY A 72 -50.76 6.75 10.33
CA GLY A 72 -51.08 7.43 11.59
C GLY A 72 -50.22 8.64 11.91
N VAL A 73 -49.02 8.74 11.33
CA VAL A 73 -48.05 9.81 11.63
C VAL A 73 -48.63 11.20 11.34
N ASP A 74 -48.56 12.09 12.33
CA ASP A 74 -48.96 13.50 12.22
C ASP A 74 -48.10 14.31 11.22
N ILE A 75 -48.49 14.31 9.95
CA ILE A 75 -47.81 15.06 8.88
C ILE A 75 -48.58 16.34 8.53
N GLY A 76 -47.91 17.49 8.60
CA GLY A 76 -48.55 18.78 8.32
C GLY A 76 -47.60 19.86 7.83
N VAL A 77 -48.14 21.07 7.68
CA VAL A 77 -47.39 22.27 7.29
C VAL A 77 -47.65 23.37 8.31
N ARG A 78 -46.60 23.98 8.86
CA ARG A 78 -46.72 25.17 9.74
C ARG A 78 -45.68 26.23 9.37
N GLY A 79 -46.09 27.50 9.47
CA GLY A 79 -45.22 28.70 9.37
C GLY A 79 -44.58 28.94 8.01
N SER A 80 -43.72 28.02 7.53
CA SER A 80 -42.84 28.21 6.38
C SER A 80 -43.23 27.44 5.12
N GLY A 81 -44.38 26.77 5.08
CA GLY A 81 -44.89 26.09 3.87
C GLY A 81 -44.32 24.68 3.56
N ASN A 82 -43.37 24.16 4.32
CA ASN A 82 -42.80 22.81 4.11
C ASN A 82 -43.50 21.78 4.99
N LEU A 83 -43.54 20.52 4.50
CA LEU A 83 -44.03 19.38 5.28
C LEU A 83 -43.09 19.10 6.47
N GLU A 84 -43.69 18.78 7.61
CA GLU A 84 -43.06 18.43 8.87
C GLU A 84 -43.86 17.34 9.59
N VAL A 85 -43.20 16.57 10.44
CA VAL A 85 -43.82 15.56 11.30
C VAL A 85 -43.90 16.10 12.71
N ARG A 86 -45.07 16.04 13.34
CA ARG A 86 -45.19 16.24 14.79
C ARG A 86 -44.91 14.90 15.46
N GLY A 87 -44.05 14.90 16.47
CA GLY A 87 -43.83 13.77 17.36
C GLY A 87 -44.15 14.14 18.80
N SER A 88 -44.88 13.26 19.48
CA SER A 88 -45.20 13.33 20.91
C SER A 88 -44.35 12.34 21.72
N PRO A 89 -44.16 12.56 23.02
CA PRO A 89 -43.38 11.64 23.86
C PRO A 89 -43.92 10.21 23.81
N GLY A 90 -43.06 9.26 23.45
CA GLY A 90 -43.40 7.84 23.27
C GLY A 90 -43.48 7.41 21.82
N GLU A 91 -43.63 8.33 20.87
CA GLU A 91 -43.72 8.04 19.43
C GLU A 91 -42.33 7.83 18.81
N TRP A 92 -42.26 7.08 17.70
CA TRP A 92 -41.00 6.87 16.96
C TRP A 92 -41.22 6.71 15.46
N LEU A 93 -40.17 7.01 14.69
CA LEU A 93 -40.11 6.89 13.23
C LEU A 93 -38.85 6.11 12.82
N GLU A 94 -38.97 5.22 11.83
CA GLU A 94 -37.83 4.52 11.25
C GLU A 94 -37.54 4.93 9.80
N TYR A 95 -36.26 4.92 9.44
CA TYR A 95 -35.76 5.29 8.13
C TYR A 95 -34.70 4.30 7.68
N THR A 96 -34.96 3.59 6.59
CA THR A 96 -33.96 2.77 5.91
C THR A 96 -33.04 3.66 5.09
N VAL A 97 -31.72 3.54 5.30
CA VAL A 97 -30.68 4.33 4.62
C VAL A 97 -29.64 3.42 3.96
N THR A 98 -29.15 3.85 2.79
CA THR A 98 -27.98 3.24 2.14
C THR A 98 -26.73 4.02 2.51
N VAL A 99 -25.74 3.34 3.07
CA VAL A 99 -24.43 3.89 3.44
C VAL A 99 -23.40 3.33 2.46
N PRO A 100 -22.80 4.16 1.59
CA PRO A 100 -21.85 3.69 0.60
C PRO A 100 -20.48 3.37 1.21
N GLN A 101 -20.16 3.92 2.38
CA GLN A 101 -18.84 3.79 3.01
C GLN A 101 -18.94 3.62 4.52
N THR A 102 -18.25 2.63 5.09
CA THR A 102 -18.11 2.50 6.54
C THR A 102 -17.42 3.75 7.10
N GLY A 103 -17.98 4.33 8.17
CA GLY A 103 -17.37 5.50 8.80
C GLY A 103 -18.17 6.06 9.98
N ARG A 104 -17.76 7.25 10.42
CA ARG A 104 -18.44 7.99 11.49
C ARG A 104 -19.33 9.06 10.88
N TYR A 105 -20.55 9.18 11.37
CA TYR A 105 -21.54 10.11 10.86
C TYR A 105 -22.08 11.00 11.98
N ALA A 106 -22.01 12.31 11.79
CA ALA A 106 -22.72 13.27 12.62
C ALA A 106 -24.16 13.40 12.09
N LEU A 107 -25.14 13.22 12.97
CA LEU A 107 -26.55 13.43 12.65
C LEU A 107 -27.01 14.78 13.19
N SER A 108 -27.82 15.50 12.42
CA SER A 108 -28.44 16.74 12.86
C SER A 108 -29.92 16.76 12.54
N LEU A 109 -30.71 17.27 13.47
CA LEU A 109 -32.16 17.40 13.33
C LEU A 109 -32.51 18.84 12.99
N SER A 110 -33.38 19.03 12.01
CA SER A 110 -34.08 20.30 11.83
C SER A 110 -35.42 20.19 12.54
N TYR A 111 -35.56 20.89 13.67
CA TYR A 111 -36.74 20.78 14.53
C TYR A 111 -37.28 22.15 14.95
N SER A 112 -38.54 22.20 15.41
CA SER A 112 -39.12 23.36 16.08
C SER A 112 -39.94 22.99 17.32
N MET A 113 -39.88 23.85 18.32
CA MET A 113 -40.57 23.76 19.61
C MET A 113 -40.86 25.17 20.14
N ALA A 114 -42.04 25.41 20.72
CA ALA A 114 -42.42 26.74 21.19
C ALA A 114 -41.49 27.30 22.29
N SER A 115 -41.29 26.55 23.37
CA SER A 115 -40.46 26.94 24.51
C SER A 115 -40.04 25.71 25.32
N GLY A 116 -39.22 25.90 26.36
CA GLY A 116 -38.84 24.84 27.31
C GLY A 116 -37.76 23.88 26.81
N SER A 117 -37.76 22.66 27.36
CA SER A 117 -36.86 21.57 27.01
C SER A 117 -37.66 20.40 26.45
N GLY A 118 -37.07 19.67 25.51
CA GLY A 118 -37.60 18.47 24.91
C GLY A 118 -36.49 17.45 24.74
N GLY A 119 -36.83 16.31 24.15
CA GLY A 119 -35.88 15.22 24.01
C GLY A 119 -36.25 14.29 22.89
N VAL A 120 -35.21 13.76 22.26
CA VAL A 120 -35.27 12.68 21.29
C VAL A 120 -34.17 11.68 21.59
N SER A 121 -34.26 10.49 21.01
CA SER A 121 -33.19 9.51 21.01
C SER A 121 -33.09 8.85 19.65
N LEU A 122 -31.88 8.45 19.25
CA LEU A 122 -31.63 7.82 17.95
C LEU A 122 -30.88 6.50 18.09
N SER A 123 -31.22 5.51 17.27
CA SER A 123 -30.45 4.26 17.16
C SER A 123 -30.26 3.85 15.71
N VAL A 124 -29.26 2.98 15.49
CA VAL A 124 -28.95 2.35 14.21
C VAL A 124 -29.12 0.85 14.41
N ASP A 125 -29.91 0.20 13.55
CA ASP A 125 -30.17 -1.25 13.56
C ASP A 125 -30.60 -1.80 14.93
N GLY A 126 -31.40 -1.03 15.67
CA GLY A 126 -31.89 -1.43 16.99
C GLY A 126 -30.83 -1.44 18.10
N ALA A 127 -29.64 -0.85 17.88
CA ALA A 127 -28.65 -0.63 18.94
C ALA A 127 -29.20 0.28 20.06
N ALA A 128 -28.44 0.41 21.15
CA ALA A 128 -28.81 1.28 22.27
C ALA A 128 -29.06 2.73 21.80
N GLU A 129 -30.16 3.32 22.23
CA GLU A 129 -30.53 4.66 21.79
C GLU A 129 -29.61 5.74 22.38
N VAL A 130 -29.23 6.69 21.55
CA VAL A 130 -28.41 7.86 21.88
C VAL A 130 -29.35 9.04 22.16
N PRO A 131 -29.46 9.51 23.42
CA PRO A 131 -30.35 10.62 23.76
C PRO A 131 -29.77 11.97 23.31
N ALA A 132 -30.65 12.91 22.96
CA ALA A 132 -30.32 14.30 22.71
C ALA A 132 -31.39 15.24 23.31
N THR A 133 -30.92 16.27 24.03
CA THR A 133 -31.79 17.30 24.59
C THR A 133 -32.02 18.41 23.58
N LEU A 134 -33.29 18.72 23.34
CA LEU A 134 -33.73 19.80 22.47
C LEU A 134 -34.15 21.00 23.31
N VAL A 135 -33.93 22.21 22.80
CA VAL A 135 -34.31 23.46 23.47
C VAL A 135 -35.36 24.21 22.66
N GLY A 136 -36.20 24.97 23.33
CA GLY A 136 -37.21 25.80 22.69
C GLY A 136 -36.62 26.64 21.55
N THR A 137 -37.20 26.54 20.36
CA THR A 137 -36.71 27.25 19.18
C THR A 137 -37.30 28.65 19.04
N GLY A 138 -38.31 28.98 19.84
CA GLY A 138 -38.97 30.29 19.89
C GLY A 138 -40.37 30.31 19.25
N GLY A 139 -40.88 29.16 18.82
CA GLY A 139 -42.20 29.03 18.21
C GLY A 139 -42.36 27.72 17.45
N HIS A 140 -43.58 27.19 17.44
CA HIS A 140 -43.94 26.13 16.48
C HIS A 140 -43.82 26.69 15.06
N GLY A 141 -43.07 26.03 14.18
CA GLY A 141 -42.76 26.54 12.85
C GLY A 141 -41.43 27.33 12.75
N THR A 142 -40.77 27.64 13.88
CA THR A 142 -39.45 28.29 13.90
C THR A 142 -38.35 27.22 13.99
N PHE A 143 -37.80 26.81 12.85
CA PHE A 143 -36.87 25.68 12.81
C PHE A 143 -35.43 26.06 13.12
N LYS A 144 -34.76 25.21 13.90
CA LYS A 144 -33.33 25.27 14.17
C LYS A 144 -32.70 23.91 13.90
N SER A 145 -31.41 23.92 13.55
CA SER A 145 -30.62 22.70 13.48
C SER A 145 -30.02 22.37 14.84
N HIS A 146 -30.03 21.10 15.22
CA HIS A 146 -29.32 20.59 16.38
C HIS A 146 -28.56 19.32 16.01
N THR A 147 -27.24 19.36 16.16
CA THR A 147 -26.37 18.20 15.95
C THR A 147 -26.40 17.32 17.19
N ILE A 148 -26.66 16.04 16.99
CA ILE A 148 -26.60 15.03 18.04
C ILE A 148 -25.15 14.97 18.56
N PRO A 149 -24.92 15.11 19.87
CA PRO A 149 -23.55 15.20 20.42
C PRO A 149 -22.67 13.98 20.14
N THR A 150 -23.29 12.81 19.99
CA THR A 150 -22.61 11.54 19.71
C THR A 150 -22.65 11.25 18.22
N ALA A 151 -21.48 10.97 17.64
CA ALA A 151 -21.38 10.48 16.27
C ALA A 151 -21.70 8.98 16.20
N PHE A 152 -22.31 8.55 15.10
CA PHE A 152 -22.70 7.16 14.85
C PHE A 152 -21.65 6.46 13.99
N GLU A 153 -21.19 5.30 14.43
CA GLU A 153 -20.37 4.40 13.61
C GLU A 153 -21.29 3.52 12.79
N VAL A 154 -21.23 3.63 11.47
CA VAL A 154 -22.13 2.94 10.55
C VAL A 154 -21.30 2.25 9.47
N THR A 155 -21.58 0.98 9.20
CA THR A 155 -20.89 0.21 8.15
C THR A 155 -21.43 0.56 6.75
N ALA A 156 -20.70 0.19 5.71
CA ALA A 156 -21.24 0.21 4.36
C ALA A 156 -22.35 -0.84 4.22
N GLY A 157 -23.48 -0.45 3.62
CA GLY A 157 -24.65 -1.32 3.46
C GLY A 157 -25.96 -0.59 3.73
N THR A 158 -27.01 -1.36 3.97
CA THR A 158 -28.35 -0.86 4.30
C THR A 158 -28.54 -0.91 5.81
N HIS A 159 -29.00 0.20 6.39
CA HIS A 159 -29.18 0.36 7.83
C HIS A 159 -30.53 1.00 8.14
N VAL A 160 -31.10 0.71 9.31
CA VAL A 160 -32.34 1.33 9.79
C VAL A 160 -32.01 2.32 10.90
N ILE A 161 -32.42 3.57 10.74
CA ILE A 161 -32.29 4.63 11.74
C ILE A 161 -33.63 4.80 12.42
N ARG A 162 -33.69 4.61 13.74
CA ARG A 162 -34.87 4.95 14.54
C ARG A 162 -34.67 6.29 15.23
N LEU A 163 -35.68 7.16 15.16
CA LEU A 163 -35.79 8.39 15.96
C LEU A 163 -37.00 8.27 16.89
N THR A 164 -36.77 8.31 18.18
CA THR A 164 -37.81 8.25 19.22
C THR A 164 -37.96 9.63 19.86
N PHE A 165 -39.19 10.09 20.03
CA PHE A 165 -39.51 11.34 20.75
C PHE A 165 -39.68 11.03 22.24
N THR A 166 -38.85 11.63 23.09
CA THR A 166 -38.76 11.24 24.51
C THR A 166 -39.36 12.25 25.48
N SER A 167 -39.44 13.54 25.09
CA SER A 167 -40.14 14.55 25.87
C SER A 167 -40.53 15.79 25.05
N SER A 168 -41.67 16.38 25.39
CA SER A 168 -42.32 17.50 24.70
C SER A 168 -42.71 17.25 23.23
N ASN A 169 -43.79 17.86 22.78
CA ASN A 169 -44.17 17.82 21.36
C ASN A 169 -43.12 18.54 20.52
N THR A 170 -42.58 17.84 19.51
CA THR A 170 -41.51 18.33 18.64
C THR A 170 -41.96 18.25 17.19
N TYR A 171 -41.68 19.28 16.39
CA TYR A 171 -41.93 19.25 14.95
C TYR A 171 -40.60 19.03 14.23
N LEU A 172 -40.49 17.98 13.43
CA LEU A 172 -39.27 17.60 12.70
C LEU A 172 -39.45 17.81 11.20
N ARG A 173 -38.42 18.34 10.54
CA ARG A 173 -38.37 18.47 9.07
C ARG A 173 -37.43 17.53 8.39
N GLN A 174 -36.26 17.34 8.98
CA GLN A 174 -35.21 16.55 8.35
C GLN A 174 -34.21 16.03 9.38
N ILE A 175 -33.62 14.90 9.03
CA ILE A 175 -32.42 14.34 9.65
C ILE A 175 -31.32 14.46 8.60
N THR A 176 -30.27 15.24 8.87
CA THR A 176 -29.10 15.34 8.00
C THR A 176 -27.95 14.55 8.57
N SER A 177 -27.17 13.91 7.72
CA SER A 177 -25.97 13.16 8.08
C SER A 177 -24.76 13.67 7.32
N ALA A 178 -23.66 13.87 8.03
CA ALA A 178 -22.37 14.25 7.46
C ALA A 178 -21.31 13.26 7.92
N GLN A 179 -20.50 12.75 6.98
CA GLN A 179 -19.37 11.90 7.32
C GLN A 179 -18.31 12.75 8.04
N LEU A 180 -17.89 12.30 9.21
CA LEU A 180 -16.86 12.95 10.02
C LEU A 180 -15.46 12.46 9.60
N PRO A 181 -14.41 13.27 9.81
CA PRO A 181 -13.06 12.78 9.73
C PRO A 181 -12.84 11.67 10.78
N GLY A 182 -11.87 10.79 10.50
CA GLY A 182 -11.46 9.78 11.45
C GLY A 182 -10.88 10.38 12.73
N ARG A 183 -10.91 9.59 13.80
CA ARG A 183 -10.40 9.93 15.12
C ARG A 183 -8.88 9.98 15.12
N ALA A 184 -8.34 10.87 15.94
CA ALA A 184 -6.96 10.79 16.40
C ALA A 184 -6.94 9.92 17.66
N LEU A 185 -6.28 8.77 17.57
CA LEU A 185 -6.05 7.85 18.68
C LEU A 185 -4.58 7.89 19.09
N TYR A 186 -4.30 7.69 20.37
CA TYR A 186 -2.95 7.83 20.93
C TYR A 186 -2.54 6.55 21.66
N LEU A 187 -1.34 6.07 21.37
CA LEU A 187 -0.76 4.87 21.99
C LEU A 187 0.65 5.15 22.52
N SER A 188 0.92 4.70 23.74
CA SER A 188 2.23 4.78 24.36
C SER A 188 2.66 3.41 24.90
N ARG A 189 3.92 3.28 25.34
CA ARG A 189 4.44 2.02 25.85
C ARG A 189 3.63 1.46 27.02
N SER A 190 3.34 2.29 28.02
CA SER A 190 2.63 1.89 29.24
C SER A 190 1.14 2.27 29.24
N GLY A 191 0.70 3.05 28.26
CA GLY A 191 -0.58 3.76 28.34
C GLY A 191 -0.53 4.92 29.34
N ALA A 192 -1.63 5.67 29.41
CA ALA A 192 -1.81 6.76 30.36
C ALA A 192 -3.30 6.94 30.71
N GLY A 193 -3.59 7.52 31.88
CA GLY A 193 -4.93 7.97 32.27
C GLY A 193 -6.01 6.89 32.14
N THR A 194 -7.09 7.21 31.43
CA THR A 194 -8.25 6.33 31.22
C THR A 194 -8.00 5.18 30.25
N LEU A 195 -6.85 5.16 29.55
CA LEU A 195 -6.46 4.13 28.57
C LEU A 195 -7.47 3.98 27.41
N ASP A 196 -8.13 5.07 27.02
CA ASP A 196 -9.12 5.09 25.93
C ASP A 196 -8.56 5.67 24.61
N GLY A 197 -7.29 6.07 24.60
CA GLY A 197 -6.60 6.62 23.45
C GLY A 197 -7.15 7.97 22.97
N SER A 198 -7.96 8.68 23.76
CA SER A 198 -8.54 9.98 23.39
C SER A 198 -7.52 11.11 23.31
N SER A 199 -6.38 10.96 24.01
CA SER A 199 -5.31 11.94 24.09
C SER A 199 -4.01 11.27 24.56
N TRP A 200 -2.88 11.96 24.49
CA TRP A 200 -1.63 11.47 25.10
C TRP A 200 -1.76 11.20 26.61
N SER A 201 -2.53 12.02 27.34
CA SER A 201 -2.81 11.82 28.77
C SER A 201 -3.68 10.60 29.05
N ASN A 202 -4.40 10.10 28.05
CA ASN A 202 -5.29 8.93 28.14
C ASN A 202 -4.89 7.80 27.16
N ALA A 203 -3.61 7.76 26.75
CA ALA A 203 -3.15 6.91 25.67
C ALA A 203 -3.39 5.41 25.95
N PHE A 204 -3.70 4.65 24.90
CA PHE A 204 -3.71 3.19 24.95
C PHE A 204 -2.31 2.65 25.32
N PRO A 205 -2.21 1.57 26.11
CA PRO A 205 -0.97 0.84 26.28
C PRO A 205 -0.68 -0.02 25.04
N VAL A 206 0.60 -0.23 24.70
CA VAL A 206 0.99 -1.05 23.55
C VAL A 206 0.50 -2.50 23.62
N SER A 207 0.20 -3.01 24.82
CA SER A 207 -0.45 -4.31 25.00
C SER A 207 -1.81 -4.41 24.31
N GLN A 208 -2.47 -3.28 24.02
CA GLN A 208 -3.73 -3.23 23.27
C GLN A 208 -3.54 -2.98 21.76
N LEU A 209 -2.30 -2.89 21.25
CA LEU A 209 -2.02 -2.52 19.85
C LEU A 209 -2.86 -3.32 18.84
N SER A 210 -2.93 -4.64 18.99
CA SER A 210 -3.69 -5.49 18.07
C SER A 210 -5.20 -5.21 18.10
N ALA A 211 -5.76 -4.95 19.28
CA ALA A 211 -7.18 -4.59 19.43
C ALA A 211 -7.45 -3.21 18.84
N VAL A 212 -6.56 -2.25 19.08
CA VAL A 212 -6.68 -0.90 18.53
C VAL A 212 -6.71 -0.92 17.00
N LEU A 213 -5.76 -1.61 16.36
CA LEU A 213 -5.66 -1.67 14.90
C LEU A 213 -6.88 -2.32 14.23
N ASN A 214 -7.40 -3.41 14.83
CA ASN A 214 -8.35 -4.31 14.16
C ASN A 214 -9.77 -4.29 14.71
N GLN A 215 -10.00 -3.73 15.89
CA GLN A 215 -11.32 -3.69 16.55
C GLN A 215 -11.75 -2.26 16.85
N THR A 216 -10.82 -1.41 17.31
CA THR A 216 -11.15 -0.01 17.64
C THR A 216 -11.13 0.89 16.42
N MET A 217 -10.06 0.87 15.63
CA MET A 217 -9.91 1.76 14.48
C MET A 217 -10.93 1.41 13.40
N VAL A 218 -11.59 2.43 12.87
CA VAL A 218 -12.45 2.37 11.68
C VAL A 218 -11.79 3.12 10.51
N PRO A 219 -12.24 2.96 9.25
CA PRO A 219 -11.71 3.73 8.12
C PRO A 219 -11.60 5.23 8.42
N GLY A 220 -10.45 5.81 8.08
CA GLY A 220 -10.11 7.22 8.31
C GLY A 220 -9.42 7.51 9.63
N ASP A 221 -9.48 6.62 10.62
CA ASP A 221 -8.81 6.83 11.91
C ASP A 221 -7.29 6.87 11.77
N THR A 222 -6.64 7.68 12.61
CA THR A 222 -5.19 7.77 12.73
C THR A 222 -4.75 7.38 14.13
N LEU A 223 -3.84 6.41 14.23
CA LEU A 223 -3.15 6.04 15.46
C LEU A 223 -1.78 6.70 15.54
N TYR A 224 -1.61 7.60 16.50
CA TYR A 224 -0.32 8.20 16.85
C TYR A 224 0.40 7.33 17.89
N VAL A 225 1.63 6.93 17.57
CA VAL A 225 2.46 6.07 18.43
C VAL A 225 3.58 6.90 19.05
N ALA A 226 3.62 6.97 20.38
CA ALA A 226 4.61 7.74 21.12
C ALA A 226 6.04 7.26 20.87
N GLY A 227 6.99 8.19 20.90
CA GLY A 227 8.41 7.92 20.73
C GLY A 227 9.05 7.03 21.81
N GLY A 228 10.22 6.48 21.48
CA GLY A 228 11.05 5.69 22.38
C GLY A 228 11.04 4.18 22.13
N LEU A 229 11.82 3.45 22.92
CA LEU A 229 12.10 2.01 22.75
C LEU A 229 11.00 1.07 23.28
N TYR A 230 10.35 0.32 22.42
CA TYR A 230 9.39 -0.74 22.76
C TYR A 230 10.11 -2.10 22.81
N ASP A 231 10.62 -2.46 23.99
CA ASP A 231 11.38 -3.69 24.23
C ASP A 231 10.62 -4.64 25.19
N SER A 232 10.29 -5.84 24.72
CA SER A 232 9.48 -6.83 25.46
C SER A 232 9.92 -8.26 25.13
N SER A 233 9.89 -9.17 26.12
CA SER A 233 10.15 -10.60 25.89
C SER A 233 9.23 -11.23 24.86
N THR A 234 8.03 -10.65 24.70
CA THR A 234 7.07 -10.93 23.63
C THR A 234 6.98 -9.68 22.75
N PRO A 235 7.68 -9.65 21.61
CA PRO A 235 7.72 -8.49 20.72
C PRO A 235 6.36 -8.11 20.17
N PHE A 236 6.20 -6.81 19.92
CA PHE A 236 4.97 -6.28 19.34
C PHE A 236 5.05 -6.31 17.81
N SER A 237 3.92 -6.59 17.18
CA SER A 237 3.76 -6.55 15.73
C SER A 237 2.50 -5.75 15.41
N PHE A 238 2.57 -4.93 14.37
CA PHE A 238 1.40 -4.34 13.75
C PHE A 238 0.81 -5.40 12.81
N SER A 239 -0.01 -6.28 13.37
CA SER A 239 -0.78 -7.26 12.59
C SER A 239 -2.06 -6.61 12.12
N LEU A 240 -2.16 -6.33 10.83
CA LEU A 240 -3.26 -5.59 10.20
C LEU A 240 -4.13 -6.58 9.41
N THR A 241 -5.38 -6.73 9.84
CA THR A 241 -6.37 -7.68 9.27
C THR A 241 -7.69 -7.00 8.91
N THR A 242 -7.74 -5.67 8.98
CA THR A 242 -8.89 -4.86 8.58
C THR A 242 -8.42 -3.74 7.69
N SER A 243 -9.32 -3.17 6.90
CA SER A 243 -8.98 -2.20 5.85
C SER A 243 -9.51 -0.81 6.17
N GLY A 244 -8.86 0.21 5.61
CA GLY A 244 -9.51 1.49 5.33
C GLY A 244 -10.36 1.41 4.06
N THR A 245 -10.71 2.56 3.51
CA THR A 245 -11.29 2.69 2.17
C THR A 245 -10.42 3.62 1.31
N GLU A 246 -10.70 3.69 0.01
CA GLU A 246 -10.01 4.59 -0.93
C GLU A 246 -9.99 6.05 -0.47
N THR A 247 -11.11 6.54 0.08
CA THR A 247 -11.23 7.92 0.58
C THR A 247 -10.86 8.08 2.05
N LEU A 248 -10.86 6.98 2.82
CA LEU A 248 -10.61 6.97 4.26
C LEU A 248 -9.62 5.86 4.63
N PRO A 249 -8.34 5.95 4.22
CA PRO A 249 -7.33 5.01 4.65
C PRO A 249 -7.15 5.08 6.18
N LYS A 250 -6.87 3.93 6.80
CA LYS A 250 -6.45 3.90 8.19
C LYS A 250 -4.98 4.31 8.29
N LYS A 251 -4.60 5.04 9.33
CA LYS A 251 -3.24 5.58 9.45
C LYS A 251 -2.55 5.20 10.75
N VAL A 252 -1.24 4.95 10.67
CA VAL A 252 -0.36 4.84 11.84
C VAL A 252 0.82 5.79 11.67
N VAL A 253 1.09 6.62 12.67
CA VAL A 253 2.15 7.63 12.61
C VAL A 253 2.98 7.58 13.88
N GLY A 254 4.28 7.33 13.76
CA GLY A 254 5.22 7.50 14.86
C GLY A 254 5.49 8.98 15.16
N VAL A 255 5.53 9.32 16.44
CA VAL A 255 5.68 10.71 16.91
C VAL A 255 6.84 10.81 17.89
N ASP A 256 7.81 11.66 17.57
CA ASP A 256 8.87 12.02 18.53
C ASP A 256 8.32 13.03 19.55
N LEU A 257 8.24 12.60 20.81
CA LEU A 257 7.81 13.42 21.95
C LEU A 257 9.00 13.85 22.82
N GLY A 258 10.20 13.90 22.25
CA GLY A 258 11.48 14.18 22.92
C GLY A 258 12.29 12.94 23.27
N GLN A 259 11.94 11.77 22.73
CA GLN A 259 12.59 10.47 22.99
C GLN A 259 13.04 9.77 21.70
N GLY A 260 13.03 10.49 20.58
CA GLY A 260 13.17 9.91 19.24
C GLY A 260 11.86 9.28 18.76
N LEU A 261 11.88 8.77 17.52
CA LEU A 261 10.76 8.01 16.95
C LEU A 261 10.54 6.68 17.70
N PRO A 262 9.35 6.07 17.61
CA PRO A 262 9.11 4.75 18.18
C PRO A 262 10.01 3.69 17.55
N VAL A 263 10.73 2.95 18.40
CA VAL A 263 11.60 1.84 18.00
C VAL A 263 11.08 0.54 18.59
N PHE A 264 10.67 -0.40 17.75
CA PHE A 264 10.19 -1.71 18.18
C PHE A 264 11.30 -2.75 18.08
N LYS A 265 11.54 -3.49 19.18
CA LYS A 265 12.60 -4.50 19.23
C LYS A 265 12.02 -5.91 19.22
N GLY A 266 12.34 -6.62 18.15
CA GLY A 266 12.08 -8.04 18.00
C GLY A 266 13.07 -8.92 18.76
N ARG A 267 13.04 -10.21 18.46
CA ARG A 267 13.86 -11.28 19.02
C ARG A 267 14.43 -12.21 17.96
N TRP A 268 14.25 -11.89 16.67
CA TRP A 268 14.92 -12.62 15.60
C TRP A 268 16.43 -12.45 15.72
N ASN A 269 17.17 -13.52 15.42
CA ASN A 269 18.61 -13.57 15.62
C ASN A 269 19.31 -13.93 14.30
N PRO A 270 20.22 -13.08 13.78
CA PRO A 270 20.97 -13.38 12.55
C PRO A 270 21.88 -14.63 12.67
N ALA A 271 22.22 -15.07 13.88
CA ALA A 271 22.98 -16.30 14.09
C ALA A 271 22.15 -17.59 13.88
N ASP A 272 20.82 -17.47 13.87
CA ASP A 272 19.87 -18.54 13.55
C ASP A 272 18.82 -17.99 12.58
N PRO A 273 19.23 -17.63 11.34
CA PRO A 273 18.45 -16.75 10.49
C PRO A 273 17.13 -17.38 10.02
N GLY A 274 17.05 -18.71 9.94
CA GLY A 274 15.83 -19.43 9.56
C GLY A 274 14.74 -19.45 10.64
N ASN A 275 15.06 -19.07 11.88
CA ASN A 275 14.15 -19.16 13.00
C ASN A 275 13.32 -17.89 13.18
N SER A 276 12.03 -17.96 12.87
CA SER A 276 11.09 -16.84 13.02
C SER A 276 10.35 -16.81 14.37
N ASN A 277 10.64 -17.75 15.27
CA ASN A 277 9.91 -17.92 16.54
C ASN A 277 10.11 -16.70 17.45
N LYS A 278 9.08 -15.84 17.53
CA LYS A 278 8.89 -14.63 18.38
C LYS A 278 8.86 -13.28 17.65
N SER A 279 9.33 -13.17 16.41
CA SER A 279 9.33 -11.88 15.68
C SER A 279 9.22 -12.07 14.19
N TYR A 280 8.16 -12.74 13.77
CA TYR A 280 7.93 -13.05 12.36
C TYR A 280 7.88 -11.80 11.48
N ALA A 281 7.10 -10.79 11.84
CA ALA A 281 7.02 -9.55 11.07
C ALA A 281 6.77 -8.34 11.98
N PHE A 282 7.39 -7.20 11.68
CA PHE A 282 7.08 -5.96 12.38
C PHE A 282 5.75 -5.37 11.89
N LEU A 283 5.63 -5.11 10.58
CA LEU A 283 4.34 -4.83 9.93
C LEU A 283 3.88 -6.10 9.19
N ARG A 284 2.66 -6.57 9.48
CA ARG A 284 2.07 -7.74 8.82
C ARG A 284 0.70 -7.41 8.26
N PHE A 285 0.58 -7.36 6.95
CA PHE A 285 -0.71 -7.21 6.27
C PHE A 285 -1.21 -8.58 5.84
N THR A 286 -2.47 -8.88 6.13
CA THR A 286 -3.13 -10.13 5.72
C THR A 286 -4.54 -9.81 5.30
N GLN A 287 -4.80 -9.75 3.98
CA GLN A 287 -6.09 -9.29 3.43
C GLN A 287 -6.47 -7.89 3.94
N ALA A 288 -5.48 -7.01 4.04
CA ALA A 288 -5.64 -5.66 4.56
C ALA A 288 -5.23 -4.64 3.51
N HIS A 289 -6.11 -3.67 3.28
CA HIS A 289 -6.01 -2.68 2.22
C HIS A 289 -6.13 -1.25 2.78
N HIS A 290 -5.70 -0.26 2.01
CA HIS A 290 -5.87 1.17 2.33
C HIS A 290 -5.30 1.57 3.70
N TRP A 291 -3.97 1.43 3.83
CA TRP A 291 -3.23 1.80 5.04
C TRP A 291 -2.09 2.76 4.72
N ASP A 292 -2.01 3.84 5.49
CA ASP A 292 -0.87 4.76 5.50
C ASP A 292 -0.07 4.55 6.79
N ILE A 293 1.17 4.05 6.72
CA ILE A 293 2.00 3.86 7.91
C ILE A 293 3.31 4.62 7.76
N SER A 294 3.66 5.42 8.76
CA SER A 294 4.89 6.23 8.69
C SER A 294 5.64 6.40 10.01
N LYS A 295 6.94 6.71 9.88
CA LYS A 295 7.81 7.14 10.99
C LYS A 295 8.00 6.11 12.10
N LEU A 296 8.11 4.83 11.71
CA LEU A 296 8.34 3.73 12.65
C LEU A 296 9.72 3.12 12.43
N GLN A 297 10.33 2.64 13.50
CA GLN A 297 11.59 1.91 13.44
C GLN A 297 11.41 0.50 14.00
N ALA A 298 12.12 -0.47 13.42
CA ALA A 298 12.10 -1.85 13.86
C ALA A 298 13.52 -2.44 13.85
N GLU A 299 13.82 -3.24 14.88
CA GLU A 299 15.09 -3.94 15.00
C GLU A 299 14.86 -5.43 15.28
N SER A 300 15.64 -6.32 14.67
CA SER A 300 15.65 -7.76 15.02
C SER A 300 14.33 -8.48 14.75
N TYR A 301 13.76 -8.27 13.56
CA TYR A 301 12.59 -9.01 13.06
C TYR A 301 12.98 -9.91 11.87
N TYR A 302 12.26 -11.01 11.69
CA TYR A 302 12.44 -11.85 10.50
C TYR A 302 12.02 -11.06 9.26
N TYR A 303 10.80 -10.51 9.22
CA TYR A 303 10.37 -9.53 8.23
C TYR A 303 10.24 -8.13 8.86
N GLY A 304 10.82 -7.11 8.25
CA GLY A 304 10.45 -5.73 8.59
C GLY A 304 8.99 -5.46 8.19
N VAL A 305 8.65 -5.79 6.94
CA VAL A 305 7.29 -5.75 6.41
C VAL A 305 6.99 -7.06 5.69
N ARG A 306 5.89 -7.70 6.06
CA ARG A 306 5.28 -8.80 5.30
C ARG A 306 3.91 -8.36 4.82
N ALA A 307 3.77 -8.14 3.52
CA ALA A 307 2.48 -7.86 2.89
C ALA A 307 2.02 -9.08 2.08
N ASP A 308 0.81 -9.55 2.36
CA ASP A 308 0.24 -10.71 1.70
C ASP A 308 -1.24 -10.48 1.40
N THR A 309 -1.61 -10.53 0.13
CA THR A 309 -2.94 -10.18 -0.37
C THR A 309 -3.36 -8.81 0.16
N ALA A 310 -2.69 -7.77 -0.33
CA ALA A 310 -2.88 -6.40 0.15
C ALA A 310 -2.93 -5.42 -1.03
N SER A 311 -3.45 -4.22 -0.81
CA SER A 311 -3.42 -3.17 -1.83
C SER A 311 -3.56 -1.78 -1.23
N HIS A 312 -3.19 -0.75 -1.98
CA HIS A 312 -3.31 0.64 -1.54
C HIS A 312 -2.57 0.90 -0.23
N LEU A 313 -1.37 0.33 -0.09
CA LEU A 313 -0.50 0.59 1.05
C LEU A 313 0.39 1.79 0.73
N VAL A 314 0.50 2.74 1.65
CA VAL A 314 1.50 3.82 1.61
C VAL A 314 2.37 3.70 2.84
N LEU A 315 3.53 3.07 2.70
CA LEU A 315 4.48 2.89 3.79
C LEU A 315 5.64 3.86 3.60
N SER A 316 5.91 4.72 4.58
CA SER A 316 6.93 5.76 4.42
C SER A 316 7.80 5.98 5.66
N GLN A 317 9.05 6.41 5.48
CA GLN A 317 9.93 6.74 6.61
C GLN A 317 10.10 5.58 7.60
N LEU A 318 10.20 4.36 7.08
CA LEU A 318 10.46 3.15 7.85
C LEU A 318 11.96 2.92 7.97
N GLN A 319 12.43 2.66 9.20
CA GLN A 319 13.80 2.26 9.46
C GLN A 319 13.84 0.82 9.96
N LEU A 320 14.24 -0.09 9.08
CA LEU A 320 14.29 -1.53 9.36
C LEU A 320 15.75 -1.93 9.54
N HIS A 321 16.14 -2.36 10.73
CA HIS A 321 17.52 -2.67 11.06
C HIS A 321 17.66 -4.10 11.58
N ARG A 322 18.74 -4.80 11.19
CA ARG A 322 19.01 -6.19 11.65
C ARG A 322 17.81 -7.11 11.42
N VAL A 323 17.33 -7.15 10.19
CA VAL A 323 16.19 -8.01 9.80
C VAL A 323 16.66 -9.18 8.96
N ARG A 324 15.86 -10.24 8.80
CA ARG A 324 16.19 -11.23 7.76
C ARG A 324 15.90 -10.65 6.39
N GLU A 325 14.68 -10.14 6.26
CA GLU A 325 14.17 -9.49 5.06
C GLU A 325 13.52 -8.15 5.40
N GLY A 326 13.86 -7.09 4.66
CA GLY A 326 13.31 -5.76 4.88
C GLY A 326 11.82 -5.69 4.53
N LEU A 327 11.52 -5.76 3.24
CA LEU A 327 10.17 -5.81 2.68
C LEU A 327 9.97 -7.13 1.95
N ALA A 328 8.93 -7.89 2.29
CA ALA A 328 8.50 -9.07 1.55
C ALA A 328 7.02 -8.95 1.16
N ALA A 329 6.72 -8.97 -0.13
CA ALA A 329 5.37 -8.79 -0.66
C ALA A 329 4.94 -9.93 -1.58
N SER A 330 3.66 -10.32 -1.47
CA SER A 330 2.97 -11.20 -2.43
C SER A 330 1.52 -10.81 -2.60
N ASN A 331 0.99 -10.98 -3.81
CA ASN A 331 -0.37 -10.59 -4.17
C ASN A 331 -0.66 -9.14 -3.73
N LEU A 332 0.26 -8.23 -4.08
CA LEU A 332 0.23 -6.83 -3.66
C LEU A 332 -0.02 -5.94 -4.88
N SER A 333 -1.01 -5.04 -4.81
CA SER A 333 -1.24 -4.08 -5.89
C SER A 333 -1.36 -2.62 -5.42
N ASN A 334 -1.16 -1.68 -6.33
CA ASN A 334 -1.43 -0.25 -6.14
C ASN A 334 -0.79 0.33 -4.87
N SER A 335 0.49 0.06 -4.64
CA SER A 335 1.14 0.35 -3.35
C SER A 335 2.44 1.12 -3.50
N GLN A 336 2.82 1.83 -2.44
CA GLN A 336 3.97 2.73 -2.41
C GLN A 336 4.81 2.50 -1.16
N PHE A 337 6.13 2.36 -1.35
CA PHE A 337 7.13 2.30 -0.27
C PHE A 337 8.12 3.44 -0.47
N LEU A 338 8.10 4.40 0.45
CA LEU A 338 8.72 5.71 0.25
C LEU A 338 9.75 6.00 1.36
N GLN A 339 10.87 6.61 1.03
CA GLN A 339 11.81 7.20 2.00
C GLN A 339 12.20 6.24 3.14
N SER A 340 12.47 4.98 2.81
CA SER A 340 12.61 3.90 3.79
C SER A 340 13.93 3.16 3.62
N GLN A 341 14.34 2.41 4.63
CA GLN A 341 15.60 1.68 4.58
C GLN A 341 15.53 0.31 5.24
N ALA A 342 16.23 -0.65 4.65
CA ALA A 342 16.56 -1.93 5.22
C ALA A 342 18.09 -2.02 5.36
N LEU A 343 18.56 -2.02 6.60
CA LEU A 343 19.98 -1.98 6.95
C LEU A 343 20.34 -3.21 7.77
N ARG A 344 21.52 -3.78 7.50
CA ARG A 344 21.98 -5.02 8.15
C ARG A 344 20.97 -6.16 7.98
N TYR A 345 20.48 -6.41 6.77
CA TYR A 345 19.67 -7.60 6.52
C TYR A 345 20.54 -8.81 6.18
N THR A 346 20.04 -10.04 6.40
CA THR A 346 20.81 -11.26 6.10
C THR A 346 20.42 -11.90 4.77
N LYS A 347 19.20 -11.68 4.26
CA LYS A 347 18.72 -12.34 3.04
C LYS A 347 18.25 -11.38 1.96
N ARG A 348 17.32 -10.48 2.25
CA ARG A 348 16.77 -9.55 1.24
C ARG A 348 16.50 -8.15 1.79
N GLY A 349 16.86 -7.12 1.04
CA GLY A 349 16.34 -5.77 1.32
C GLY A 349 14.86 -5.69 0.96
N ILE A 350 14.54 -6.03 -0.30
CA ILE A 350 13.19 -6.11 -0.84
C ILE A 350 13.03 -7.46 -1.55
N ARG A 351 11.91 -8.14 -1.32
CA ARG A 351 11.52 -9.40 -1.94
C ARG A 351 10.09 -9.30 -2.45
N LEU A 352 9.93 -9.38 -3.76
CA LEU A 352 8.64 -9.44 -4.43
C LEU A 352 8.42 -10.87 -4.93
N ILE A 353 7.32 -11.46 -4.51
CA ILE A 353 6.97 -12.86 -4.75
C ILE A 353 5.57 -12.84 -5.32
N GLU A 354 5.36 -13.31 -6.54
CA GLU A 354 4.01 -13.59 -7.08
C GLU A 354 3.01 -12.42 -7.08
N ASN A 355 2.59 -12.03 -8.28
CA ASN A 355 1.49 -11.11 -8.52
C ASN A 355 1.61 -9.78 -7.75
N VAL A 356 2.82 -9.20 -7.75
CA VAL A 356 3.02 -7.83 -7.29
C VAL A 356 2.86 -6.90 -8.49
N SER A 357 1.90 -5.97 -8.43
CA SER A 357 1.60 -5.02 -9.51
C SER A 357 1.50 -3.58 -9.03
N ASP A 358 1.66 -2.62 -9.94
CA ASP A 358 1.42 -1.19 -9.71
C ASP A 358 2.12 -0.69 -8.44
N LEU A 359 3.40 -1.06 -8.33
CA LEU A 359 4.21 -0.83 -7.15
C LEU A 359 5.24 0.25 -7.42
N ARG A 360 5.27 1.29 -6.57
CA ARG A 360 6.34 2.27 -6.55
C ARG A 360 7.19 2.10 -5.29
N VAL A 361 8.47 1.86 -5.48
CA VAL A 361 9.48 1.97 -4.41
C VAL A 361 10.31 3.20 -4.71
N GLU A 362 10.36 4.15 -3.77
CA GLU A 362 11.05 5.41 -3.96
C GLU A 362 11.87 5.84 -2.74
N ASP A 363 13.08 6.36 -2.98
CA ASP A 363 14.00 6.79 -1.93
C ASP A 363 14.28 5.67 -0.91
N PHE A 364 14.71 4.51 -1.43
CA PHE A 364 14.92 3.31 -0.62
C PHE A 364 16.39 2.89 -0.57
N THR A 365 16.91 2.61 0.63
CA THR A 365 18.25 2.03 0.79
C THR A 365 18.17 0.59 1.30
N ALA A 366 18.71 -0.34 0.52
CA ALA A 366 18.93 -1.73 0.90
C ALA A 366 20.45 -1.98 1.07
N ASP A 367 20.94 -1.94 2.31
CA ASP A 367 22.35 -2.19 2.64
C ASP A 367 22.52 -3.44 3.54
N ALA A 368 23.05 -4.53 2.98
CA ALA A 368 23.06 -5.82 3.66
C ALA A 368 24.03 -5.88 4.84
N THR A 369 25.22 -5.28 4.72
CA THR A 369 26.25 -5.32 5.78
C THR A 369 26.62 -3.95 6.31
N MET A 370 26.25 -2.86 5.63
CA MET A 370 26.75 -1.51 5.89
C MET A 370 28.28 -1.40 5.80
N GLY A 371 28.91 -2.30 5.03
CA GLY A 371 30.36 -2.42 4.93
C GLY A 371 31.03 -3.13 6.12
N ASP A 372 30.26 -3.66 7.06
CA ASP A 372 30.75 -4.42 8.20
C ASP A 372 31.04 -5.88 7.78
N ALA A 373 32.31 -6.21 7.57
CA ALA A 373 32.73 -7.55 7.18
C ALA A 373 32.43 -8.64 8.24
N ALA A 374 32.12 -8.26 9.50
CA ALA A 374 31.72 -9.21 10.53
C ALA A 374 30.22 -9.52 10.50
N TRP A 375 29.42 -8.77 9.73
CA TRP A 375 28.00 -9.06 9.54
C TRP A 375 27.81 -10.19 8.53
N ALA A 376 27.51 -11.38 9.02
CA ALA A 376 27.25 -12.53 8.17
C ALA A 376 25.89 -12.41 7.47
N THR A 377 25.86 -12.66 6.17
CA THR A 377 24.62 -12.85 5.40
C THR A 377 24.37 -14.32 5.11
N GLU A 378 23.14 -14.66 4.79
CA GLU A 378 22.80 -15.96 4.21
C GLU A 378 23.30 -16.05 2.76
N ALA A 379 23.28 -17.25 2.19
CA ALA A 379 23.48 -17.44 0.75
C ALA A 379 22.45 -16.62 -0.04
N TYR A 380 22.83 -16.10 -1.20
CA TYR A 380 21.96 -15.27 -2.04
C TYR A 380 21.39 -14.02 -1.34
N PRO A 381 22.24 -13.18 -0.71
CA PRO A 381 21.78 -11.92 -0.15
C PRO A 381 21.51 -10.93 -1.29
N PHE A 382 20.27 -10.51 -1.51
CA PHE A 382 19.96 -9.54 -2.57
C PHE A 382 19.40 -8.25 -2.01
N GLY A 383 19.79 -7.12 -2.59
CA GLY A 383 19.19 -5.83 -2.24
C GLY A 383 17.72 -5.79 -2.62
N VAL A 384 17.42 -6.14 -3.88
CA VAL A 384 16.07 -6.34 -4.40
C VAL A 384 16.01 -7.68 -5.09
N SER A 385 14.93 -8.42 -4.85
CA SER A 385 14.66 -9.65 -5.60
C SER A 385 13.23 -9.73 -6.08
N VAL A 386 13.05 -9.99 -7.37
CA VAL A 386 11.76 -10.27 -8.00
C VAL A 386 11.79 -11.73 -8.46
N GLU A 387 11.03 -12.58 -7.79
CA GLU A 387 11.11 -14.03 -7.94
C GLU A 387 10.09 -14.58 -8.93
N ASN A 388 10.37 -15.75 -9.50
CA ASN A 388 9.36 -16.49 -10.24
C ASN A 388 8.23 -16.92 -9.28
N PRO A 389 6.96 -16.67 -9.63
CA PRO A 389 5.81 -17.23 -8.93
C PRO A 389 5.74 -18.75 -9.08
N ALA A 390 4.91 -19.40 -8.25
CA ALA A 390 4.59 -20.80 -8.45
C ALA A 390 3.77 -21.02 -9.73
N ASP A 391 2.82 -20.11 -10.00
CA ASP A 391 2.11 -20.00 -11.26
C ASP A 391 2.77 -18.95 -12.16
N ALA A 392 3.42 -19.38 -13.24
CA ALA A 392 4.16 -18.50 -14.15
C ALA A 392 3.32 -17.36 -14.77
N THR A 393 1.99 -17.43 -14.73
CA THR A 393 1.09 -16.35 -15.20
C THR A 393 1.01 -15.19 -14.21
N LEU A 394 1.42 -15.40 -12.96
CA LEU A 394 1.38 -14.44 -11.87
C LEU A 394 2.74 -13.76 -11.66
N GLY A 395 3.47 -13.47 -12.75
CA GLY A 395 4.72 -12.72 -12.69
C GLY A 395 4.49 -11.32 -12.12
N SER A 396 5.44 -10.80 -11.33
CA SER A 396 5.34 -9.40 -10.86
C SER A 396 5.54 -8.42 -12.02
N HIS A 397 4.76 -7.34 -12.07
CA HIS A 397 4.77 -6.42 -13.21
C HIS A 397 4.41 -4.98 -12.82
N ASP A 398 4.65 -4.01 -13.71
CA ASP A 398 4.33 -2.59 -13.45
C ASP A 398 4.97 -2.08 -12.14
N VAL A 399 6.25 -2.39 -11.96
CA VAL A 399 7.01 -2.01 -10.77
C VAL A 399 8.04 -0.95 -11.14
N VAL A 400 8.04 0.15 -10.39
CA VAL A 400 9.00 1.24 -10.53
C VAL A 400 9.87 1.33 -9.28
N PHE A 401 11.17 1.15 -9.46
CA PHE A 401 12.20 1.44 -8.46
C PHE A 401 12.83 2.79 -8.82
N ASN A 402 12.56 3.84 -8.04
CA ASN A 402 13.09 5.19 -8.27
C ASN A 402 13.99 5.62 -7.11
N ARG A 403 15.25 5.99 -7.38
CA ARG A 403 16.22 6.34 -6.32
C ARG A 403 16.35 5.22 -5.28
N VAL A 404 16.45 3.99 -5.75
CA VAL A 404 16.69 2.80 -4.91
C VAL A 404 18.17 2.43 -4.96
N THR A 405 18.80 2.33 -3.80
CA THR A 405 20.21 1.93 -3.68
C THR A 405 20.31 0.53 -3.07
N ALA A 406 20.90 -0.41 -3.78
CA ALA A 406 21.23 -1.74 -3.29
C ALA A 406 22.74 -1.89 -3.12
N ARG A 407 23.21 -2.17 -1.90
CA ARG A 407 24.66 -2.22 -1.67
C ARG A 407 25.13 -3.19 -0.61
N ASN A 408 26.43 -3.48 -0.70
CA ASN A 408 27.16 -4.36 0.20
C ASN A 408 26.50 -5.73 0.36
N ASN A 409 25.84 -6.25 -0.67
CA ASN A 409 25.33 -7.61 -0.69
C ASN A 409 26.51 -8.57 -0.86
N THR A 410 27.05 -9.03 0.28
CA THR A 410 28.29 -9.79 0.29
C THR A 410 28.07 -11.21 0.80
N TYR A 411 28.20 -12.20 -0.07
CA TYR A 411 28.25 -13.60 0.33
C TYR A 411 29.39 -14.33 -0.36
N THR A 412 30.21 -15.05 0.42
CA THR A 412 31.21 -15.96 -0.13
C THR A 412 31.02 -17.39 0.34
N SER A 413 30.86 -18.33 -0.59
CA SER A 413 30.89 -19.77 -0.30
C SER A 413 32.29 -20.19 0.19
N ALA A 414 32.32 -21.16 1.10
CA ALA A 414 33.56 -21.79 1.56
C ALA A 414 34.17 -22.75 0.51
N ASP A 415 33.40 -23.14 -0.51
CA ASP A 415 33.83 -24.11 -1.51
C ASP A 415 34.84 -23.51 -2.49
N ALA A 416 36.00 -24.16 -2.63
CA ALA A 416 37.06 -23.72 -3.53
C ALA A 416 36.58 -23.72 -4.99
N GLY A 417 36.75 -22.58 -5.67
CA GLY A 417 36.33 -22.41 -7.07
C GLY A 417 34.83 -22.21 -7.27
N ALA A 418 34.04 -22.19 -6.18
CA ALA A 418 32.61 -21.93 -6.30
C ALA A 418 32.31 -20.50 -6.76
N TYR A 419 31.18 -20.37 -7.44
CA TYR A 419 30.63 -19.08 -7.83
C TYR A 419 30.18 -18.29 -6.61
N GLN A 420 30.64 -17.05 -6.49
CA GLN A 420 30.34 -16.19 -5.34
C GLN A 420 29.14 -15.31 -5.68
N ASN A 421 28.20 -15.19 -4.73
CA ASN A 421 26.89 -14.61 -4.98
C ASN A 421 26.62 -13.40 -4.06
N GLY A 422 25.59 -12.62 -4.35
CA GLY A 422 25.26 -11.39 -3.66
C GLY A 422 25.03 -10.28 -4.66
N ASP A 423 23.85 -10.27 -5.27
CA ASP A 423 23.43 -9.30 -6.28
C ASP A 423 22.80 -8.05 -5.62
N GLY A 424 22.97 -6.88 -6.20
CA GLY A 424 22.22 -5.68 -5.81
C GLY A 424 20.74 -5.85 -6.14
N PHE A 425 20.45 -6.16 -7.40
CA PHE A 425 19.11 -6.43 -7.92
C PHE A 425 19.12 -7.78 -8.64
N SER A 426 18.19 -8.67 -8.31
CA SER A 426 18.03 -9.97 -8.95
C SER A 426 16.58 -10.15 -9.41
N LEU A 427 16.38 -10.36 -10.71
CA LEU A 427 15.04 -10.46 -11.28
C LEU A 427 14.92 -11.70 -12.14
N GLU A 428 13.75 -12.33 -12.02
CA GLU A 428 13.43 -13.58 -12.68
C GLU A 428 12.50 -13.39 -13.89
N ARG A 429 12.49 -14.40 -14.78
CA ARG A 429 12.00 -14.30 -16.17
C ARG A 429 10.53 -13.95 -16.32
N THR A 430 9.70 -14.32 -15.36
CA THR A 430 8.26 -14.03 -15.42
C THR A 430 7.94 -12.56 -15.16
N ALA A 431 8.90 -11.76 -14.65
CA ALA A 431 8.68 -10.35 -14.39
C ALA A 431 8.72 -9.51 -15.67
N TYR A 432 7.91 -8.46 -15.77
CA TYR A 432 7.81 -7.61 -16.96
C TYR A 432 7.33 -6.19 -16.63
N ARG A 433 7.58 -5.22 -17.52
CA ARG A 433 7.29 -3.78 -17.25
C ARG A 433 7.92 -3.29 -15.94
N ILE A 434 9.17 -3.68 -15.71
CA ILE A 434 9.97 -3.23 -14.56
C ILE A 434 10.82 -2.05 -14.98
N SER A 435 10.78 -0.96 -14.21
CA SER A 435 11.56 0.24 -14.47
C SER A 435 12.47 0.59 -13.30
N PHE A 436 13.74 0.86 -13.59
CA PHE A 436 14.73 1.39 -12.67
C PHE A 436 15.06 2.83 -13.07
N LEU A 437 14.75 3.77 -12.20
CA LEU A 437 14.97 5.20 -12.42
C LEU A 437 15.93 5.72 -11.35
N ASN A 438 17.00 6.41 -11.75
CA ASN A 438 17.94 7.07 -10.84
C ASN A 438 18.47 6.14 -9.72
N SER A 439 18.58 4.83 -10.00
CA SER A 439 18.84 3.79 -9.00
C SER A 439 20.28 3.30 -9.07
N ALA A 440 20.80 2.76 -7.97
CA ALA A 440 22.22 2.46 -7.85
C ALA A 440 22.52 1.11 -7.20
N ALA A 441 23.56 0.44 -7.69
CA ALA A 441 24.09 -0.79 -7.12
C ALA A 441 25.59 -0.66 -6.81
N PHE A 442 25.96 -0.86 -5.54
CA PHE A 442 27.34 -0.66 -5.09
C PHE A 442 27.88 -1.84 -4.29
N ASP A 443 29.16 -2.16 -4.50
CA ASP A 443 29.92 -3.00 -3.57
C ASP A 443 29.35 -4.41 -3.36
N ASN A 444 28.57 -4.93 -4.30
CA ASN A 444 27.98 -6.26 -4.21
C ASN A 444 29.03 -7.33 -4.61
N THR A 445 28.93 -8.54 -4.07
CA THR A 445 29.86 -9.64 -4.39
C THR A 445 29.65 -10.14 -5.82
N ASP A 446 28.42 -10.10 -6.32
CA ASP A 446 28.07 -10.55 -7.66
C ASP A 446 27.60 -9.41 -8.57
N GLY A 447 26.36 -9.45 -9.07
CA GLY A 447 25.79 -8.47 -9.97
C GLY A 447 25.48 -7.15 -9.25
N GLY A 448 25.67 -6.02 -9.93
CA GLY A 448 24.90 -4.82 -9.59
C GLY A 448 23.43 -5.12 -9.91
N TRP A 449 23.19 -5.54 -11.14
CA TRP A 449 21.96 -6.17 -11.60
C TRP A 449 22.25 -7.57 -12.15
N ASP A 450 21.41 -8.53 -11.78
CA ASP A 450 21.19 -9.82 -12.42
C ASP A 450 19.74 -9.90 -12.91
N ASP A 451 19.48 -9.35 -14.09
CA ASP A 451 18.12 -9.11 -14.57
C ASP A 451 17.75 -10.05 -15.72
N LYS A 452 16.76 -10.90 -15.46
CA LYS A 452 16.18 -11.84 -16.42
C LYS A 452 14.76 -11.43 -16.85
N SER A 453 14.25 -10.32 -16.33
CA SER A 453 12.90 -9.84 -16.63
C SER A 453 12.74 -9.47 -18.12
N GLN A 454 11.49 -9.42 -18.56
CA GLN A 454 11.13 -9.13 -19.94
C GLN A 454 11.19 -7.62 -20.19
N ALA A 455 12.09 -7.20 -21.09
CA ALA A 455 12.25 -5.83 -21.57
C ALA A 455 12.28 -4.75 -20.46
N PRO A 456 13.15 -4.88 -19.44
CA PRO A 456 13.29 -3.88 -18.39
C PRO A 456 13.79 -2.54 -18.92
N TYR A 457 13.40 -1.46 -18.26
CA TYR A 457 13.81 -0.10 -18.58
C TYR A 457 14.71 0.49 -17.48
N TYR A 458 15.82 1.10 -17.88
CA TYR A 458 16.76 1.75 -16.98
C TYR A 458 17.00 3.18 -17.42
N GLU A 459 16.90 4.12 -16.49
CA GLU A 459 17.18 5.53 -16.68
C GLU A 459 18.11 6.02 -15.57
N ASN A 460 19.22 6.66 -15.93
CA ASN A 460 20.15 7.29 -14.97
C ASN A 460 20.68 6.33 -13.89
N CYS A 461 20.85 5.05 -14.23
CA CYS A 461 21.25 4.03 -13.27
C CYS A 461 22.78 3.88 -13.16
N VAL A 462 23.25 3.58 -11.95
CA VAL A 462 24.68 3.53 -11.61
C VAL A 462 25.05 2.19 -10.99
N ALA A 463 26.06 1.51 -11.53
CA ALA A 463 26.60 0.26 -11.00
C ALA A 463 28.11 0.38 -10.84
N LEU A 464 28.61 0.39 -9.59
CA LEU A 464 30.06 0.43 -9.32
C LEU A 464 30.50 -0.66 -8.33
N ARG A 465 31.71 -1.21 -8.56
CA ARG A 465 32.37 -2.16 -7.64
C ARG A 465 31.60 -3.46 -7.39
N ASN A 466 30.81 -3.87 -8.37
CA ASN A 466 30.19 -5.21 -8.40
C ASN A 466 31.10 -6.17 -9.20
N LYS A 467 30.90 -7.48 -9.15
CA LYS A 467 31.61 -8.41 -10.05
C LYS A 467 31.21 -8.19 -11.50
N ARG A 468 29.91 -8.09 -11.75
CA ARG A 468 29.34 -7.64 -13.03
C ARG A 468 28.41 -6.49 -12.72
N ASN A 469 28.60 -5.34 -13.33
CA ASN A 469 27.81 -4.16 -13.02
C ASN A 469 26.36 -4.35 -13.52
N PHE A 470 26.17 -4.47 -14.84
CA PHE A 470 24.88 -4.86 -15.41
C PHE A 470 24.99 -6.26 -16.02
N ARG A 471 24.29 -7.25 -15.46
CA ARG A 471 24.16 -8.61 -16.00
C ARG A 471 22.74 -8.80 -16.53
N ILE A 472 22.58 -8.80 -17.85
CA ILE A 472 21.27 -8.76 -18.51
C ILE A 472 21.03 -10.01 -19.35
N TRP A 473 19.94 -10.71 -19.09
CA TRP A 473 19.60 -11.98 -19.76
C TRP A 473 18.43 -11.89 -20.74
N ASN A 474 17.82 -10.70 -20.89
CA ASN A 474 16.57 -10.47 -21.60
C ASN A 474 16.43 -11.27 -22.91
N ASP A 475 15.61 -12.32 -22.87
CA ASP A 475 15.29 -13.23 -23.98
C ASP A 475 13.98 -12.86 -24.68
N SER A 476 13.39 -11.72 -24.31
CA SER A 476 12.16 -11.21 -24.90
C SER A 476 12.36 -10.64 -26.32
N ALA A 477 11.26 -10.44 -27.05
CA ALA A 477 11.29 -9.82 -28.37
C ALA A 477 11.62 -8.31 -28.34
N GLN A 478 11.50 -7.67 -27.19
CA GLN A 478 11.76 -6.24 -26.99
C GLN A 478 13.09 -6.07 -26.23
N PRO A 479 13.82 -4.96 -26.42
CA PRO A 479 15.10 -4.80 -25.75
C PRO A 479 14.94 -4.51 -24.26
N ALA A 480 15.91 -4.96 -23.47
CA ALA A 480 16.25 -4.26 -22.24
C ALA A 480 16.88 -2.93 -22.65
N THR A 481 16.32 -1.82 -22.18
CA THR A 481 16.76 -0.48 -22.59
C THR A 481 17.53 0.17 -21.45
N LEU A 482 18.82 0.46 -21.67
CA LEU A 482 19.68 1.15 -20.72
C LEU A 482 19.97 2.56 -21.21
N ASN A 483 19.30 3.55 -20.63
CA ASN A 483 19.49 4.95 -20.97
C ASN A 483 20.29 5.68 -19.89
N ASN A 484 21.36 6.34 -20.33
CA ASN A 484 22.24 7.14 -19.50
C ASN A 484 22.74 6.39 -18.24
N VAL A 485 23.30 5.19 -18.42
CA VAL A 485 23.81 4.38 -17.31
C VAL A 485 25.33 4.50 -17.16
N LEU A 486 25.82 4.24 -15.95
CA LEU A 486 27.24 4.14 -15.62
C LEU A 486 27.57 2.77 -15.04
N GLY A 487 28.45 2.01 -15.69
CA GLY A 487 29.00 0.75 -15.17
C GLY A 487 30.52 0.84 -15.02
N ALA A 488 31.03 1.01 -13.80
CA ALA A 488 32.47 1.21 -13.60
C ALA A 488 33.08 0.38 -12.47
N TYR A 489 34.39 0.17 -12.54
CA TYR A 489 35.18 -0.47 -11.48
C TYR A 489 34.69 -1.86 -11.06
N ALA A 490 34.16 -2.66 -11.99
CA ALA A 490 33.83 -4.04 -11.72
C ALA A 490 35.07 -4.79 -11.22
N ARG A 491 34.92 -5.62 -10.19
CA ARG A 491 36.03 -6.25 -9.47
C ARG A 491 35.95 -7.77 -9.51
N LYS A 492 37.10 -8.43 -9.55
CA LYS A 492 37.16 -9.88 -9.56
C LYS A 492 36.99 -10.43 -8.15
N VAL A 493 36.02 -11.32 -7.96
CA VAL A 493 35.74 -11.98 -6.67
C VAL A 493 35.93 -13.50 -6.73
N ASP A 494 35.86 -14.08 -7.93
CA ASP A 494 36.06 -15.51 -8.19
C ASP A 494 36.73 -15.72 -9.56
N SER A 495 36.74 -16.95 -10.08
CA SER A 495 37.35 -17.27 -11.38
C SER A 495 36.53 -16.82 -12.60
N TYR A 496 35.29 -16.37 -12.40
CA TYR A 496 34.38 -15.98 -13.48
C TYR A 496 34.69 -14.56 -13.98
N SER A 497 34.13 -14.21 -15.14
CA SER A 497 34.38 -12.92 -15.80
C SER A 497 33.72 -11.75 -15.07
N THR A 498 34.43 -10.62 -15.04
CA THR A 498 33.90 -9.31 -14.62
C THR A 498 33.51 -8.47 -15.84
N ALA A 499 32.48 -7.64 -15.71
CA ALA A 499 32.06 -6.76 -16.79
C ALA A 499 31.39 -5.46 -16.30
N GLY A 500 31.52 -4.38 -17.08
CA GLY A 500 30.63 -3.23 -17.01
C GLY A 500 29.21 -3.60 -17.46
N LEU A 501 29.11 -4.23 -18.63
CA LEU A 501 27.91 -4.88 -19.16
C LEU A 501 28.24 -6.32 -19.55
N TRP A 502 27.53 -7.27 -18.94
CA TRP A 502 27.45 -8.64 -19.40
C TRP A 502 26.06 -8.87 -19.99
N SER A 503 25.98 -9.48 -21.17
CA SER A 503 24.69 -9.81 -21.79
C SER A 503 24.68 -11.14 -22.52
N GLN A 504 23.56 -11.87 -22.39
CA GLN A 504 23.18 -13.01 -23.23
C GLN A 504 21.85 -12.74 -23.98
N GLY A 505 21.35 -11.49 -23.94
CA GLY A 505 20.01 -11.12 -24.38
C GLY A 505 19.97 -10.02 -25.44
N TYR A 506 18.77 -9.54 -25.73
CA TYR A 506 18.54 -8.35 -26.55
C TYR A 506 18.63 -7.08 -25.68
N VAL A 507 19.66 -6.25 -25.91
CA VAL A 507 19.94 -5.04 -25.13
C VAL A 507 20.23 -3.85 -26.04
N GLU A 508 19.64 -2.70 -25.73
CA GLU A 508 19.98 -1.42 -26.35
C GLU A 508 20.43 -0.42 -25.29
N VAL A 509 21.57 0.23 -25.53
CA VAL A 509 22.21 1.14 -24.60
C VAL A 509 22.41 2.50 -25.26
N TYR A 510 22.07 3.57 -24.53
CA TYR A 510 22.07 4.94 -25.03
C TYR A 510 22.82 5.86 -24.06
N GLY A 511 23.71 6.70 -24.58
CA GLY A 511 24.32 7.80 -23.81
C GLY A 511 25.02 7.35 -22.53
N SER A 512 25.65 6.18 -22.53
CA SER A 512 26.13 5.51 -21.30
C SER A 512 27.64 5.38 -21.25
N THR A 513 28.21 5.14 -20.07
CA THR A 513 29.66 4.95 -19.88
C THR A 513 29.96 3.63 -19.18
N PHE A 514 30.86 2.83 -19.76
CA PHE A 514 31.50 1.70 -19.12
C PHE A 514 33.00 2.01 -18.99
N TYR A 515 33.51 1.98 -17.74
CA TYR A 515 34.83 2.51 -17.43
C TYR A 515 35.59 1.72 -16.35
N ALA A 516 36.87 1.42 -16.62
CA ALA A 516 37.83 0.88 -15.66
C ALA A 516 37.37 -0.42 -14.98
N ASN A 517 36.72 -1.31 -15.74
CA ASN A 517 36.30 -2.61 -15.25
C ASN A 517 37.48 -3.61 -15.30
N ALA A 518 37.65 -4.44 -14.27
CA ALA A 518 38.90 -5.20 -14.04
C ALA A 518 39.32 -6.14 -15.19
N GLN A 519 38.38 -6.69 -15.97
CA GLN A 519 38.70 -7.57 -17.10
C GLN A 519 38.14 -7.08 -18.44
N SER A 520 36.84 -6.77 -18.49
CA SER A 520 36.17 -6.39 -19.73
C SER A 520 35.17 -5.30 -19.45
N GLU A 521 35.01 -4.39 -20.40
CA GLU A 521 33.92 -3.43 -20.33
C GLU A 521 32.60 -4.10 -20.74
N ILE A 522 32.62 -4.84 -21.85
CA ILE A 522 31.47 -5.53 -22.42
C ILE A 522 31.79 -7.02 -22.59
N VAL A 523 30.91 -7.90 -22.10
CA VAL A 523 30.96 -9.36 -22.31
C VAL A 523 29.65 -9.80 -22.94
N LEU A 524 29.75 -10.57 -24.03
CA LEU A 524 28.62 -11.05 -24.81
C LEU A 524 28.64 -12.57 -24.90
N GLU A 525 27.59 -13.19 -24.39
CA GLU A 525 27.35 -14.62 -24.50
C GLU A 525 26.16 -14.88 -25.43
N ASN A 526 26.03 -16.11 -25.91
CA ASN A 526 24.91 -16.53 -26.76
C ASN A 526 24.11 -17.63 -26.07
N ASN A 527 24.79 -18.71 -25.66
CA ASN A 527 24.17 -19.92 -25.08
C ASN A 527 22.87 -20.34 -25.83
N SER A 528 22.95 -20.34 -27.17
CA SER A 528 21.85 -20.68 -28.09
C SER A 528 20.63 -19.74 -28.07
N THR A 529 20.73 -18.52 -27.53
CA THR A 529 19.68 -17.49 -27.63
C THR A 529 19.59 -16.96 -29.07
N PRO A 530 18.52 -17.27 -29.85
CA PRO A 530 18.47 -16.98 -31.29
C PRO A 530 18.50 -15.49 -31.67
N ALA A 531 18.36 -14.59 -30.68
CA ALA A 531 18.28 -13.15 -30.85
C ALA A 531 19.25 -12.37 -29.94
N ALA A 532 20.30 -12.99 -29.40
CA ALA A 532 21.29 -12.28 -28.59
C ALA A 532 21.94 -11.15 -29.42
N ARG A 533 21.67 -9.90 -29.04
CA ARG A 533 22.19 -8.72 -29.74
C ARG A 533 22.30 -7.55 -28.79
N VAL A 534 23.41 -6.83 -28.88
CA VAL A 534 23.65 -5.61 -28.12
C VAL A 534 23.91 -4.45 -29.08
N LYS A 535 23.21 -3.34 -28.88
CA LYS A 535 23.42 -2.10 -29.61
C LYS A 535 23.84 -1.00 -28.65
N LEU A 536 24.94 -0.33 -28.97
CA LEU A 536 25.51 0.75 -28.18
C LEU A 536 25.45 2.05 -28.98
N VAL A 537 24.71 3.04 -28.49
CA VAL A 537 24.48 4.33 -29.14
C VAL A 537 25.02 5.44 -28.25
N ASN A 538 25.83 6.35 -28.80
CA ASN A 538 26.41 7.47 -28.04
C ASN A 538 27.11 7.04 -26.74
N THR A 539 27.75 5.87 -26.71
CA THR A 539 28.26 5.23 -25.49
C THR A 539 29.79 5.35 -25.43
N ILE A 540 30.34 5.51 -24.23
CA ILE A 540 31.79 5.43 -23.97
C ILE A 540 32.12 4.07 -23.38
N VAL A 541 33.14 3.41 -23.94
CA VAL A 541 33.69 2.14 -23.47
C VAL A 541 35.21 2.25 -23.40
N SER A 542 35.75 2.33 -22.18
CA SER A 542 37.15 2.73 -21.96
C SER A 542 37.77 2.09 -20.73
N ASP A 543 39.09 1.90 -20.74
CA ASP A 543 39.90 1.61 -19.53
C ASP A 543 39.79 0.21 -18.88
N ALA A 544 39.13 -0.79 -19.50
CA ALA A 544 39.32 -2.19 -19.07
C ALA A 544 40.66 -2.74 -19.59
N GLY A 545 41.46 -3.36 -18.70
CA GLY A 545 42.66 -4.13 -19.07
C GLY A 545 43.62 -3.35 -20.00
N PRO A 546 44.45 -4.00 -20.84
CA PRO A 546 45.06 -3.28 -21.97
C PRO A 546 43.91 -2.66 -22.78
N CYS A 547 43.90 -1.33 -22.88
CA CYS A 547 42.78 -0.56 -23.44
C CYS A 547 42.25 -1.19 -24.72
N GLY A 548 40.97 -1.57 -24.73
CA GLY A 548 40.33 -2.21 -25.89
C GLY A 548 39.83 -3.64 -25.68
N ALA A 549 39.72 -4.13 -24.43
CA ALA A 549 38.99 -5.38 -24.13
C ALA A 549 37.46 -5.23 -24.30
N ALA A 550 37.02 -4.56 -25.38
CA ALA A 550 35.65 -4.50 -25.81
C ALA A 550 35.29 -5.84 -26.48
N ALA A 551 34.40 -6.60 -25.83
CA ALA A 551 33.79 -7.85 -26.28
C ALA A 551 34.69 -9.11 -26.23
N SER A 552 34.61 -9.84 -25.10
CA SER A 552 34.58 -11.30 -25.20
C SER A 552 33.22 -11.67 -25.78
N LYS A 553 33.21 -12.32 -26.95
CA LYS A 553 31.98 -12.66 -27.69
C LYS A 553 31.95 -14.15 -28.02
N GLU A 554 30.87 -14.82 -27.62
CA GLU A 554 30.52 -16.12 -28.17
C GLU A 554 29.99 -16.00 -29.61
N GLY A 555 30.19 -17.04 -30.42
CA GLY A 555 29.66 -17.09 -31.78
C GLY A 555 28.14 -16.90 -31.81
N GLY A 556 27.64 -16.07 -32.73
CA GLY A 556 26.20 -15.86 -32.96
C GLY A 556 25.55 -14.68 -32.23
N THR A 557 26.22 -13.98 -31.32
CA THR A 557 25.70 -12.74 -30.70
C THR A 557 26.07 -11.51 -31.54
N ALA A 558 25.12 -10.62 -31.87
CA ALA A 558 25.44 -9.38 -32.60
C ALA A 558 25.89 -8.25 -31.66
N LEU A 559 26.84 -7.42 -32.11
CA LEU A 559 27.25 -6.18 -31.42
C LEU A 559 27.29 -5.04 -32.43
N GLU A 560 26.47 -4.02 -32.23
CA GLU A 560 26.38 -2.83 -33.07
C GLU A 560 26.86 -1.60 -32.30
N TRP A 561 27.70 -0.78 -32.94
CA TRP A 561 28.17 0.50 -32.41
C TRP A 561 27.66 1.64 -33.28
N VAL A 562 27.00 2.62 -32.67
CA VAL A 562 26.48 3.83 -33.34
C VAL A 562 26.99 5.05 -32.60
N ASN A 563 27.77 5.88 -33.28
CA ASN A 563 28.34 7.12 -32.74
C ASN A 563 28.95 6.95 -31.32
N SER A 564 29.61 5.81 -31.07
CA SER A 564 30.15 5.45 -29.76
C SER A 564 31.66 5.55 -29.75
N VAL A 565 32.23 5.90 -28.60
CA VAL A 565 33.67 6.00 -28.40
C VAL A 565 34.12 4.76 -27.64
N VAL A 566 34.81 3.88 -28.37
CA VAL A 566 35.61 2.82 -27.77
C VAL A 566 37.04 3.32 -27.74
N CYS A 567 37.82 2.97 -26.72
CA CYS A 567 39.27 3.10 -26.83
C CYS A 567 39.77 2.32 -28.07
N ASP A 568 39.91 2.97 -29.23
CA ASP A 568 40.67 2.48 -30.38
C ASP A 568 41.20 3.66 -31.24
N GLY A 569 42.51 3.65 -31.52
CA GLY A 569 43.20 4.64 -32.33
C GLY A 569 44.68 4.88 -31.95
N ALA A 570 45.54 3.92 -32.30
CA ALA A 570 47.02 3.98 -32.38
C ALA A 570 47.85 4.26 -31.10
N SER A 571 47.25 4.67 -29.96
CA SER A 571 47.99 5.05 -28.74
C SER A 571 47.52 4.43 -27.42
N GLY A 572 46.46 3.60 -27.41
CA GLY A 572 46.07 2.80 -26.24
C GLY A 572 45.78 3.60 -24.95
N THR A 573 45.28 4.83 -25.04
CA THR A 573 45.02 5.69 -23.87
C THR A 573 43.52 5.79 -23.56
N PRO A 574 43.08 5.66 -22.30
CA PRO A 574 41.69 5.84 -21.87
C PRO A 574 41.09 7.21 -22.23
N VAL A 575 39.77 7.27 -22.40
CA VAL A 575 39.03 8.54 -22.53
C VAL A 575 39.12 9.30 -21.20
N PRO A 576 39.67 10.54 -21.16
CA PRO A 576 39.75 11.31 -19.94
C PRO A 576 38.37 11.75 -19.45
N LEU A 577 37.99 11.31 -18.26
CA LEU A 577 36.74 11.68 -17.59
C LEU A 577 37.01 12.63 -16.41
N GLN A 578 36.02 13.43 -16.04
CA GLN A 578 36.07 14.36 -14.91
C GLN A 578 35.94 13.59 -13.60
N ALA A 579 36.88 13.78 -12.68
CA ALA A 579 36.90 13.20 -11.34
C ALA A 579 36.45 11.72 -11.22
N PRO A 580 36.86 10.80 -12.12
CA PRO A 580 36.48 9.40 -12.01
C PRO A 580 37.13 8.84 -10.74
N SER A 581 36.32 8.24 -9.87
CA SER A 581 36.82 7.62 -8.64
C SER A 581 36.10 6.30 -8.38
N SER A 582 36.89 5.30 -7.99
CA SER A 582 36.35 4.02 -7.54
C SER A 582 35.54 4.16 -6.25
N THR A 583 35.67 5.25 -5.48
CA THR A 583 34.88 5.49 -4.26
C THR A 583 33.66 6.37 -4.49
N TRP A 584 33.38 6.79 -5.73
CA TRP A 584 32.27 7.68 -6.04
C TRP A 584 30.92 7.02 -5.73
N THR A 585 30.02 7.81 -5.15
CA THR A 585 28.62 7.44 -4.84
C THR A 585 27.65 8.59 -5.14
N GLY A 586 27.99 9.48 -6.07
CA GLY A 586 27.15 10.63 -6.46
C GLY A 586 27.80 12.02 -6.38
N SER A 587 28.98 12.16 -5.78
CA SER A 587 29.68 13.45 -5.64
C SER A 587 31.16 13.37 -6.03
N PRO A 588 31.69 14.29 -6.86
CA PRO A 588 31.01 15.47 -7.41
C PRO A 588 29.99 15.09 -8.50
N ALA A 589 29.01 15.97 -8.73
CA ALA A 589 27.90 15.74 -9.64
C ALA A 589 28.30 15.73 -11.12
N ASN A 590 29.50 16.13 -11.49
CA ASN A 590 30.01 16.05 -12.87
C ASN A 590 30.93 14.84 -13.11
N ALA A 591 31.08 13.96 -12.12
CA ALA A 591 31.96 12.79 -12.25
C ALA A 591 31.59 11.95 -13.48
N PHE A 592 32.60 11.34 -14.11
CA PHE A 592 32.46 10.52 -15.32
C PHE A 592 31.99 11.25 -16.59
N THR A 593 31.78 12.57 -16.53
CA THR A 593 31.59 13.41 -17.72
C THR A 593 32.93 13.51 -18.48
N PRO A 594 32.97 13.44 -19.81
CA PRO A 594 34.20 13.67 -20.57
C PRO A 594 34.84 15.03 -20.25
N VAL A 595 36.17 15.06 -20.14
CA VAL A 595 36.92 16.32 -19.98
C VAL A 595 36.90 17.13 -21.26
N ASN A 596 37.02 16.47 -22.42
CA ASN A 596 36.93 17.13 -23.72
C ASN A 596 35.46 17.37 -24.10
N PRO A 597 34.98 18.62 -24.20
CA PRO A 597 33.59 18.92 -24.52
C PRO A 597 33.19 18.49 -25.94
N ALA A 598 34.14 18.20 -26.83
CA ALA A 598 33.84 17.63 -28.15
C ALA A 598 33.38 16.16 -28.08
N VAL A 599 33.67 15.46 -26.97
CA VAL A 599 33.14 14.11 -26.73
C VAL A 599 31.75 14.25 -26.14
N THR A 600 30.74 14.13 -27.00
CA THR A 600 29.32 14.26 -26.64
C THR A 600 28.69 12.95 -26.16
N GLN A 601 29.40 11.83 -26.33
CA GLN A 601 29.00 10.50 -25.87
C GLN A 601 29.16 10.33 -24.36
N GLY A 602 28.58 9.25 -23.84
CA GLY A 602 28.81 8.79 -22.47
C GLY A 602 27.77 9.26 -21.48
N TYR A 603 27.80 8.64 -20.30
CA TYR A 603 27.03 9.00 -19.13
C TYR A 603 27.13 10.50 -18.84
N ARG A 604 26.00 11.11 -18.52
CA ARG A 604 25.88 12.46 -18.00
C ARG A 604 25.11 12.37 -16.69
N PRO A 605 25.72 12.68 -15.55
CA PRO A 605 24.99 12.69 -14.30
C PRO A 605 23.79 13.62 -14.41
N SER A 606 22.59 13.10 -14.08
CA SER A 606 21.42 13.94 -13.89
C SER A 606 21.56 14.67 -12.56
N PRO A 607 21.28 15.99 -12.48
CA PRO A 607 21.34 16.76 -11.25
C PRO A 607 20.42 16.24 -10.15
#